data_AF-A0A255STK1-F1
#
_entry.id   AF-A0A255STK1-F1
#
_cell.length_a   1.000
_cell.length_b   1.000
_cell.length_c   1.000
_cell.angle_alpha   90.00
_cell.angle_beta   90.00
_cell.angle_gamma   90.00
#
_symmetry.space_group_name_H-M   'P 1'
#
loop_
_entity.id
_entity.type
_entity.pdbx_description
1 polymer ?
#
loop_
_entity_poly.entity_id
_entity_poly.type
_entity_poly.pdbx_seq_one_letter_code
_entity_poly.pdbx_strand_id
1 'polypeptide(L)' 'MPAFIITAKSDRCGRKIKKGQTFQIVTNYENICTAAIADGLEAQLGKWAREASHIDYWIVRKM' A
#
# COMPACT_ATOMS: atom_id res chain seq x y z
N MET A 1 -1.75 -11.11 13.16
CA MET A 1 -1.40 -9.77 12.63
C MET A 1 -2.47 -9.40 11.62
N PRO A 2 -3.11 -8.22 11.71
CA PRO A 2 -4.10 -7.81 10.74
C PRO A 2 -3.47 -7.70 9.33
N ALA A 3 -4.18 -8.25 8.36
CA ALA A 3 -3.81 -8.18 6.95
C ALA A 3 -4.76 -7.21 6.24
N PHE A 4 -4.20 -6.35 5.42
CA PHE A 4 -4.96 -5.41 4.61
C PHE A 4 -4.57 -5.58 3.14
N ILE A 5 -5.57 -5.57 2.28
CA ILE A 5 -5.36 -5.52 0.84
C ILE A 5 -5.48 -4.06 0.42
N ILE A 6 -4.45 -3.53 -0.22
CA ILE A 6 -4.47 -2.20 -0.83
C ILE A 6 -4.51 -2.35 -2.34
N THR A 7 -5.40 -1.61 -3.00
CA THR A 7 -5.53 -1.61 -4.46
C THR A 7 -5.24 -0.23 -5.00
N ALA A 8 -4.34 -0.10 -5.98
CA ALA A 8 -4.00 1.19 -6.56
C ALA A 8 -5.19 1.77 -7.34
N LYS A 9 -5.64 2.99 -6.99
CA LYS A 9 -6.72 3.69 -7.71
C LYS A 9 -6.31 4.15 -9.11
N SER A 10 -5.03 4.44 -9.29
CA SER A 10 -4.41 4.94 -10.52
C SER A 10 -2.96 4.50 -10.62
N ASP A 11 -2.36 4.64 -11.81
CA ASP A 11 -0.95 4.37 -12.02
C ASP A 11 -0.08 5.34 -11.20
N ARG A 12 0.90 4.80 -10.47
CA ARG A 12 1.76 5.56 -9.55
C ARG A 12 3.22 5.17 -9.71
N CYS A 13 4.09 6.05 -9.20
CA CYS A 13 5.55 5.90 -9.25
C CYS A 13 6.06 5.64 -10.68
N GLY A 14 5.74 6.54 -11.62
CA GLY A 14 6.18 6.40 -13.01
C GLY A 14 5.66 5.14 -13.72
N ARG A 15 4.44 4.70 -13.42
CA ARG A 15 3.80 3.45 -13.92
C ARG A 15 4.38 2.15 -13.36
N LYS A 16 5.22 2.19 -12.32
CA LYS A 16 5.67 0.97 -11.63
C LYS A 16 4.53 0.28 -10.89
N ILE A 17 3.62 1.08 -10.34
CA ILE A 17 2.38 0.61 -9.73
C ILE A 17 1.29 0.90 -10.74
N LYS A 18 0.63 -0.15 -11.26
CA LYS A 18 -0.44 0.00 -12.23
C LYS A 18 -1.79 0.20 -11.54
N LYS A 19 -2.69 0.93 -12.18
CA LYS A 19 -4.08 1.01 -11.72
C LYS A 19 -4.68 -0.40 -11.58
N GLY A 20 -5.34 -0.67 -10.46
CA GLY A 20 -5.94 -1.97 -10.14
C GLY A 20 -4.97 -2.99 -9.56
N GLN A 21 -3.69 -2.67 -9.45
CA GLN A 21 -2.72 -3.56 -8.82
C GLN A 21 -2.97 -3.65 -7.31
N THR A 22 -3.04 -4.86 -6.80
CA THR A 22 -3.31 -5.17 -5.40
C THR A 22 -2.04 -5.60 -4.67
N PHE A 23 -1.87 -5.13 -3.45
CA PHE A 23 -0.79 -5.53 -2.55
C PHE A 23 -1.37 -5.94 -1.21
N GLN A 24 -0.78 -6.98 -0.62
CA GLN A 24 -1.12 -7.42 0.72
C GLN A 24 -0.13 -6.81 1.69
N ILE A 25 -0.65 -5.98 2.59
CA ILE A 25 0.09 -5.33 3.67
C ILE A 25 -0.24 -6.08 4.96
N VAL A 26 0.74 -6.81 5.48
CA VAL A 26 0.68 -7.40 6.80
C VAL A 26 1.33 -6.42 7.76
N THR A 27 0.58 -6.00 8.78
CA THR A 27 1.09 -5.01 9.71
C THR A 27 0.65 -5.32 11.14
N ASN A 28 1.36 -4.74 12.11
CA ASN A 28 0.99 -4.79 13.52
C ASN A 28 0.05 -3.65 13.93
N TYR A 29 -0.22 -2.69 13.02
CA TYR A 29 -1.20 -1.65 13.28
C TYR A 29 -2.63 -2.21 13.28
N GLU A 30 -3.41 -1.82 14.30
CA GLU A 30 -4.81 -2.23 14.45
C GLU A 30 -5.71 -1.73 13.30
N ASN A 31 -5.33 -0.57 12.73
CA ASN A 31 -5.97 0.07 11.58
C ASN A 31 -4.95 0.36 10.47
N ILE A 32 -5.43 0.39 9.22
CA ILE A 32 -4.61 0.81 8.10
C ILE A 32 -4.40 2.33 8.15
N CYS A 33 -3.13 2.75 8.15
CA CYS A 33 -2.72 4.14 8.07
C CYS A 33 -1.70 4.32 6.94
N THR A 34 -1.46 5.56 6.52
CA THR A 34 -0.41 5.89 5.54
C THR A 34 0.95 5.29 5.94
N ALA A 35 1.28 5.27 7.23
CA ALA A 35 2.49 4.64 7.75
C ALA A 35 2.51 3.12 7.55
N ALA A 36 1.38 2.43 7.80
CA ALA A 36 1.29 0.98 7.60
C ALA A 36 1.44 0.60 6.12
N ILE A 37 0.83 1.40 5.23
CA ILE A 37 0.95 1.23 3.78
C ILE A 37 2.40 1.49 3.34
N ALA A 38 3.02 2.56 3.84
CA ALA A 38 4.41 2.89 3.57
C ALA A 38 5.34 1.74 3.95
N ASP A 39 5.17 1.20 5.15
CA ASP A 39 6.00 0.13 5.69
C ASP A 39 5.86 -1.16 4.88
N GLY A 40 4.62 -1.59 4.58
CA GLY A 40 4.40 -2.80 3.79
C GLY A 40 4.80 -2.65 2.32
N LEU A 41 4.61 -1.48 1.72
CA LEU A 41 5.11 -1.20 0.37
C LEU A 41 6.64 -1.14 0.37
N GLU A 42 7.27 -0.53 1.37
CA GLU A 42 8.73 -0.50 1.51
C GLU A 42 9.30 -1.91 1.66
N ALA A 43 8.63 -2.79 2.43
CA ALA A 43 9.03 -4.18 2.60
C ALA A 43 8.92 -5.01 1.30
N GLN A 44 7.90 -4.77 0.47
CA GLN A 44 7.68 -5.54 -0.77
C GLN A 44 8.41 -4.98 -1.99
N LEU A 45 8.43 -3.66 -2.15
CA LEU A 45 8.91 -2.96 -3.34
C LEU A 45 10.21 -2.20 -3.08
N GLY A 46 10.51 -1.85 -1.83
CA GLY A 46 11.66 -1.04 -1.42
C GLY A 46 11.30 0.43 -1.13
N LYS A 47 12.30 1.20 -0.67
CA LYS A 47 12.13 2.60 -0.21
C LYS A 47 11.41 3.56 -1.17
N TRP A 48 11.48 3.32 -2.48
CA TRP A 48 10.82 4.18 -3.48
C TRP A 48 9.30 4.11 -3.42
N ALA A 49 8.73 2.98 -2.98
CA ALA A 49 7.28 2.82 -2.92
C ALA A 49 6.65 3.62 -1.76
N ARG A 50 7.48 4.08 -0.82
CA ARG A 50 7.08 4.98 0.27
C ARG A 50 6.53 6.30 -0.24
N GLU A 51 7.02 6.82 -1.37
CA GLU A 51 6.46 8.05 -1.98
C GLU A 51 5.03 7.85 -2.49
N ALA A 52 4.68 6.62 -2.87
CA ALA A 52 3.34 6.25 -3.29
C ALA A 52 2.43 5.82 -2.12
N SER A 53 2.88 5.90 -0.87
CA SER A 53 2.17 5.35 0.29
C SER A 53 0.92 6.11 0.74
N HIS A 54 0.66 7.28 0.16
CA HIS A 54 -0.45 8.14 0.57
C HIS A 54 -1.78 7.37 0.49
N ILE A 55 -2.48 7.22 1.62
CA ILE A 55 -3.67 6.36 1.74
C ILE A 55 -4.76 6.67 0.71
N ASP A 56 -4.90 7.94 0.32
CA ASP A 56 -5.88 8.36 -0.67
C ASP A 56 -5.70 7.71 -2.05
N TYR A 57 -4.48 7.30 -2.39
CA TYR A 57 -4.17 6.62 -3.65
C TYR A 57 -4.57 5.15 -3.67
N TRP A 58 -4.95 4.60 -2.52
CA TRP A 58 -5.23 3.20 -2.32
C TRP A 58 -6.68 2.99 -1.92
N ILE A 59 -7.29 1.95 -2.47
CA ILE A 59 -8.52 1.37 -1.94
C ILE A 59 -8.08 0.31 -0.96
N VAL A 60 -8.35 0.53 0.33
CA VAL A 60 -7.98 -0.43 1.37
C VAL A 60 -9.15 -1.30 1.74
N ARG A 61 -8.93 -2.60 1.83
CA ARG A 61 -9.85 -3.60 2.40
C ARG A 61 -9.14 -4.35 3.52
N LYS A 62 -9.78 -4.40 4.68
CA LYS A 62 -9.37 -5.27 5.79
C LYS A 62 -9.78 -6.71 5.49
N MET A 63 -8.87 -7.67 5.68
CA MET A 63 -9.19 -9.10 5.72
C MET A 63 -9.54 -9.53 7.14
#